data_AF-A0A832LYE2-F1
#
_entry.id   AF-A0A832LYE2-F1
#
_cell.length_a   1.000
_cell.length_b   1.000
_cell.length_c   1.000
_cell.angle_alpha   90.00
_cell.angle_beta   90.00
_cell.angle_gamma   90.00
#
_symmetry.space_group_name_H-M   'P 1'
#
loop_
_entity.id
_entity.type
_entity.pdbx_description
1 polymer ?
#
loop_
_entity_poly.entity_id
_entity_poly.type
_entity_poly.pdbx_seq_one_letter_code
_entity_poly.pdbx_strand_id
1 'polypeptide(L)'
;MILKRLSLVILLVIVAAGLISCGKKTDKDKLTDLYKVTIEFMQSPEYKNIFKETDMEKMSKYMDDKQKELLKKSGFETVEEVTAAEQKYKDDKDILEVRKQFDEVSQKITEEIMKDKMGSMPQDQQMPPQTDAPNTDNAPKTDEAPKTDAPSK
;
A
#
# COMPACT_ATOMS: atom_id res chain seq x y z
N MET A 1 25.14 -51.38 -23.95
CA MET A 1 23.74 -51.46 -23.50
C MET A 1 23.67 -51.29 -21.98
N ILE A 2 23.80 -50.07 -21.49
CA ILE A 2 23.67 -49.70 -20.07
C ILE A 2 22.91 -48.36 -20.06
N LEU A 3 21.59 -48.43 -20.28
CA LEU A 3 20.70 -47.28 -20.10
C LEU A 3 19.33 -47.76 -19.58
N LYS A 4 19.38 -48.68 -18.62
CA LYS A 4 18.25 -49.00 -17.74
C LYS A 4 18.63 -48.45 -16.37
N ARG A 5 17.73 -47.66 -15.77
CA ARG A 5 17.72 -47.18 -14.36
C ARG A 5 18.16 -45.74 -14.06
N LEU A 6 17.76 -44.74 -14.83
CA LEU A 6 17.89 -43.34 -14.34
C LEU A 6 16.76 -42.40 -14.75
N SER A 7 15.53 -42.89 -14.86
CA SER A 7 14.32 -42.06 -15.05
C SER A 7 13.27 -42.29 -13.95
N LEU A 8 13.76 -42.66 -12.76
CA LEU A 8 12.98 -42.86 -11.53
C LEU A 8 13.22 -41.71 -10.53
N VAL A 9 13.41 -40.49 -11.05
CA VAL A 9 13.46 -39.24 -10.27
C VAL A 9 12.34 -38.29 -10.71
N ILE A 10 11.24 -38.87 -11.19
CA ILE A 10 9.90 -38.28 -11.15
C ILE A 10 9.25 -38.92 -9.92
N LEU A 11 8.70 -38.13 -9.01
CA LEU A 11 8.14 -38.50 -7.69
C LEU A 11 9.12 -38.69 -6.51
N LEU A 12 9.92 -37.67 -6.19
CA LEU A 12 10.09 -37.25 -4.80
C LEU A 12 9.39 -35.90 -4.68
N VAL A 13 8.06 -35.89 -4.64
CA VAL A 13 7.34 -35.67 -3.37
C VAL A 13 7.99 -34.52 -2.60
N ILE A 14 7.84 -33.31 -3.14
CA ILE A 14 7.79 -32.08 -2.35
C ILE A 14 6.46 -32.14 -1.56
N VAL A 15 6.39 -33.08 -0.63
CA VAL A 15 5.39 -33.13 0.45
C VAL A 15 6.20 -33.34 1.73
N ALA A 16 7.08 -32.39 2.00
CA ALA A 16 7.74 -32.21 3.28
C ALA A 16 7.34 -30.86 3.90
N ALA A 17 6.07 -30.48 3.71
CA ALA A 17 5.39 -29.48 4.55
C ALA A 17 4.00 -29.97 5.00
N GLY A 18 3.73 -31.28 4.89
CA GLY A 18 2.67 -31.93 5.63
C GLY A 18 3.28 -32.49 6.91
N LEU A 19 2.70 -32.15 8.07
CA LEU A 19 2.98 -32.70 9.41
C LEU A 19 4.01 -31.96 10.29
N ILE A 20 3.88 -30.63 10.44
CA ILE A 20 4.08 -30.00 11.77
C ILE A 20 3.05 -28.90 11.95
N SER A 21 1.96 -29.19 12.67
CA SER A 21 1.59 -28.47 13.90
C SER A 21 0.10 -28.56 14.16
N CYS A 22 -0.26 -28.95 15.39
CA CYS A 22 -1.46 -28.46 16.04
C CYS A 22 -1.67 -26.96 15.71
N GLY A 23 -2.82 -26.60 15.14
CA GLY A 23 -3.40 -25.24 15.21
C GLY A 23 -2.56 -24.05 14.74
N LYS A 24 -1.56 -24.19 13.86
CA LYS A 24 -0.84 -23.03 13.31
C LYS A 24 -1.61 -22.42 12.13
N LYS A 25 -1.97 -21.14 12.25
CA LYS A 25 -2.59 -20.32 11.18
C LYS A 25 -1.76 -20.40 9.89
N THR A 26 -2.43 -20.54 8.74
CA THR A 26 -1.77 -20.47 7.43
C THR A 26 -1.30 -19.05 7.13
N ASP A 27 -0.37 -18.87 6.20
CA ASP A 27 0.06 -17.53 5.76
C ASP A 27 -1.13 -16.66 5.30
N LYS A 28 -2.15 -17.28 4.68
CA LYS A 28 -3.38 -16.60 4.25
C LYS A 28 -4.20 -16.15 5.45
N ASP A 29 -4.35 -17.00 6.46
CA ASP A 29 -5.06 -16.65 7.71
C ASP A 29 -4.33 -15.52 8.43
N LYS A 30 -3.00 -15.60 8.53
CA LYS A 30 -2.18 -14.54 9.12
C LYS A 30 -2.33 -13.22 8.37
N LEU A 31 -2.32 -13.25 7.04
CA LEU A 31 -2.49 -12.04 6.21
C LEU A 31 -3.89 -11.44 6.37
N THR A 32 -4.92 -12.30 6.36
CA THR A 32 -6.30 -11.89 6.63
C THR A 32 -6.42 -11.24 8.01
N ASP A 33 -5.83 -11.86 9.03
CA ASP A 33 -5.85 -11.37 10.39
C ASP A 33 -5.06 -10.07 10.52
N LEU A 34 -3.92 -9.92 9.83
CA LEU A 34 -3.15 -8.68 9.80
C LEU A 34 -3.99 -7.51 9.31
N TYR A 35 -4.69 -7.67 8.18
CA TYR A 35 -5.59 -6.62 7.70
C TYR A 35 -6.72 -6.35 8.70
N LYS A 36 -7.35 -7.38 9.28
CA LYS A 36 -8.43 -7.21 10.27
C LYS A 36 -7.98 -6.48 11.53
N VAL A 37 -6.89 -6.89 12.18
CA VAL A 37 -6.40 -6.22 13.39
C VAL A 37 -5.92 -4.80 13.10
N THR A 38 -5.42 -4.55 11.88
CA THR A 38 -5.06 -3.19 11.46
C THR A 38 -6.29 -2.32 11.24
N ILE A 39 -7.34 -2.86 10.60
CA ILE A 39 -8.64 -2.18 10.46
C ILE A 39 -9.22 -1.82 11.83
N GLU A 40 -9.24 -2.77 12.77
CA GLU A 40 -9.70 -2.54 14.14
C GLU A 40 -8.90 -1.42 14.83
N PHE A 41 -7.58 -1.42 14.69
CA PHE A 41 -6.73 -0.36 15.21
C PHE A 41 -7.04 0.99 14.56
N MET A 42 -7.15 1.07 13.24
CA MET A 42 -7.45 2.33 12.55
C MET A 42 -8.81 2.90 12.97
N GLN A 43 -9.82 2.05 13.17
CA GLN A 43 -11.14 2.48 13.64
C GLN A 43 -11.17 2.87 15.12
N SER A 44 -10.12 2.57 15.88
CA SER A 44 -10.07 2.84 17.31
C SER A 44 -9.91 4.34 17.62
N PRO A 45 -10.42 4.80 18.78
CA PRO A 45 -10.12 6.15 19.28
C PRO A 45 -8.62 6.37 19.50
N GLU A 46 -7.87 5.30 19.80
CA GLU A 46 -6.42 5.32 19.97
C GLU A 46 -5.74 5.86 18.71
N TYR A 47 -6.09 5.34 17.53
CA TYR A 47 -5.54 5.79 16.26
C TYR A 47 -5.85 7.28 15.98
N LYS A 48 -7.09 7.71 16.19
CA LYS A 48 -7.48 9.11 15.99
C LYS A 48 -6.71 10.08 16.91
N ASN A 49 -6.40 9.66 18.12
CA ASN A 49 -5.66 10.50 19.08
C ASN A 49 -4.19 10.68 18.69
N ILE A 50 -3.61 9.77 17.90
CA ILE A 50 -2.24 9.92 17.38
C ILE A 50 -2.13 11.20 16.54
N PHE A 51 -3.14 11.54 15.75
CA PHE A 51 -3.14 12.74 14.91
C PHE A 51 -3.25 14.06 15.69
N LYS A 52 -3.47 13.99 17.00
CA LYS A 52 -3.40 15.15 17.91
C LYS A 52 -2.02 15.31 18.53
N GLU A 53 -1.17 14.29 18.44
CA GLU A 53 0.21 14.37 18.93
C GLU A 53 1.02 15.31 18.03
N THR A 54 1.64 16.31 18.65
CA THR A 54 2.46 17.31 17.95
C THR A 54 3.93 16.91 17.90
N ASP A 55 4.34 15.98 18.77
CA ASP A 55 5.69 15.42 18.77
C ASP A 55 5.80 14.29 17.74
N MET A 56 6.43 14.60 16.61
CA MET A 56 6.62 13.67 15.49
C MET A 56 7.51 12.47 15.85
N GLU A 57 8.49 12.64 16.75
CA GLU A 57 9.37 11.55 17.17
C GLU A 57 8.59 10.55 18.03
N LYS A 58 7.81 11.08 18.98
CA LYS A 58 6.92 10.27 19.81
C LYS A 58 5.86 9.55 18.98
N MET A 59 5.26 10.24 18.01
CA MET A 59 4.30 9.64 17.08
C MET A 59 4.94 8.53 16.24
N SER A 60 6.11 8.78 15.65
CA SER A 60 6.83 7.79 14.84
C SER A 60 7.15 6.53 15.66
N LYS A 61 7.71 6.70 16.86
CA LYS A 61 8.05 5.58 17.73
C LYS A 61 6.82 4.77 18.12
N TYR A 62 5.72 5.44 18.47
CA TYR A 62 4.47 4.79 18.79
C TYR A 62 3.95 3.96 17.60
N MET A 63 4.00 4.50 16.38
CA MET A 63 3.57 3.79 15.17
C MET A 63 4.46 2.58 14.87
N ASP A 64 5.78 2.70 15.04
CA ASP A 64 6.72 1.59 14.88
C ASP A 64 6.44 0.45 15.88
N ASP A 65 6.19 0.81 17.15
CA ASP A 65 5.86 -0.16 18.19
C ASP A 65 4.50 -0.81 17.93
N LYS A 66 3.51 -0.05 17.44
CA LYS A 66 2.21 -0.60 17.03
C LYS A 66 2.31 -1.51 15.82
N GLN A 67 3.10 -1.17 14.81
CA GLN A 67 3.31 -2.06 13.67
C GLN A 67 3.84 -3.42 14.12
N LYS A 68 4.82 -3.45 15.03
CA LYS A 68 5.36 -4.69 15.61
C LYS A 68 4.30 -5.45 16.43
N GLU A 69 3.46 -4.74 17.17
CA GLU A 69 2.36 -5.35 17.93
C GLU A 69 1.33 -6.02 16.99
N LEU A 70 0.90 -5.32 15.94
CA LEU A 70 -0.08 -5.81 14.98
C LEU A 70 0.44 -7.02 14.19
N LEU A 71 1.71 -6.98 13.77
CA LEU A 71 2.40 -8.12 13.15
C LEU A 71 2.35 -9.35 14.06
N LYS A 72 2.75 -9.21 15.33
CA LYS A 72 2.71 -10.32 16.30
C LYS A 72 1.29 -10.84 16.54
N LYS A 73 0.29 -9.96 16.65
CA LYS A 73 -1.12 -10.33 16.82
C LYS A 73 -1.65 -11.16 15.64
N SER A 74 -1.21 -10.84 14.43
CA SER A 74 -1.57 -11.58 13.22
C SER A 74 -0.82 -12.90 13.06
N GLY A 75 0.28 -13.10 13.80
CA GLY A 75 1.11 -14.30 13.76
C GLY A 75 2.28 -14.23 12.78
N PHE A 76 2.61 -13.03 12.28
CA PHE A 76 3.85 -12.75 11.55
C PHE A 76 4.97 -12.33 12.51
N GLU A 77 6.19 -12.75 12.20
CA GLU A 77 7.39 -12.36 12.95
C GLU A 77 8.09 -11.17 12.30
N THR A 78 8.06 -11.07 10.98
CA THR A 78 8.76 -10.03 10.22
C THR A 78 7.95 -9.45 9.07
N VAL A 79 8.39 -8.31 8.55
CA VAL A 79 7.75 -7.63 7.41
C VAL A 79 8.02 -8.37 6.09
N GLU A 80 9.15 -9.06 5.99
CA GLU A 80 9.49 -9.90 4.84
C GLU A 80 8.51 -11.07 4.69
N GLU A 81 8.07 -11.66 5.80
CA GLU A 81 7.03 -12.69 5.79
C GLU A 81 5.70 -12.15 5.25
N VAL A 82 5.32 -10.94 5.65
CA VAL A 82 4.13 -10.26 5.12
C VAL A 82 4.26 -10.03 3.63
N THR A 83 5.39 -9.47 3.19
CA THR A 83 5.64 -9.17 1.77
C THR A 83 5.57 -10.45 0.92
N ALA A 84 6.15 -11.55 1.42
CA ALA A 84 6.06 -12.84 0.74
C ALA A 84 4.62 -13.37 0.68
N ALA A 85 3.85 -13.24 1.77
CA ALA A 85 2.45 -13.65 1.82
C ALA A 85 1.58 -12.80 0.87
N GLU A 86 1.75 -11.48 0.86
CA GLU A 86 1.03 -10.58 -0.05
C GLU A 86 1.33 -10.94 -1.51
N GLN A 87 2.58 -11.18 -1.88
CA GLN A 87 2.93 -11.57 -3.24
C GLN A 87 2.34 -12.93 -3.63
N LYS A 88 2.30 -13.87 -2.67
CA LYS A 88 1.76 -15.23 -2.85
C LYS A 88 0.24 -15.23 -3.04
N TYR A 89 -0.48 -14.34 -2.36
CA TYR A 89 -1.96 -14.29 -2.37
C TYR A 89 -2.54 -13.03 -3.02
N LYS A 90 -1.75 -12.31 -3.83
CA LYS A 90 -2.18 -11.06 -4.49
C LYS A 90 -3.46 -11.17 -5.33
N ASP A 91 -3.75 -12.36 -5.87
CA ASP A 91 -4.92 -12.65 -6.70
C ASP A 91 -5.98 -13.49 -5.96
N ASP A 92 -5.77 -13.79 -4.67
CA ASP A 92 -6.72 -14.55 -3.85
C ASP A 92 -7.93 -13.66 -3.52
N LYS A 93 -9.15 -14.17 -3.79
CA LYS A 93 -10.38 -13.38 -3.65
C LYS A 93 -10.62 -12.89 -2.23
N ASP A 94 -10.32 -13.72 -1.23
CA ASP A 94 -10.59 -13.37 0.18
C ASP A 94 -9.59 -12.31 0.65
N ILE A 95 -8.33 -12.41 0.19
CA ILE A 95 -7.31 -11.38 0.45
C ILE A 95 -7.64 -10.07 -0.26
N LEU A 96 -8.13 -10.13 -1.51
CA LEU A 96 -8.58 -8.93 -2.23
C LEU A 96 -9.77 -8.27 -1.53
N GLU A 97 -10.71 -9.04 -1.00
CA GLU A 97 -11.86 -8.51 -0.28
C GLU A 97 -11.45 -7.80 1.02
N VAL A 98 -10.60 -8.42 1.85
CA VAL A 98 -10.15 -7.78 3.09
C VAL A 98 -9.24 -6.58 2.83
N ARG A 99 -8.43 -6.62 1.75
CA ARG A 99 -7.64 -5.47 1.31
C ARG A 99 -8.52 -4.30 0.88
N LYS A 100 -9.59 -4.57 0.13
CA LYS A 100 -10.56 -3.55 -0.25
C LYS A 100 -11.20 -2.91 0.99
N GLN A 101 -11.57 -3.70 2.00
CA GLN A 101 -12.09 -3.16 3.27
C GLN A 101 -11.05 -2.29 3.99
N PHE A 102 -9.78 -2.71 4.01
CA PHE A 102 -8.69 -1.91 4.54
C PHE A 102 -8.57 -0.56 3.83
N ASP A 103 -8.59 -0.56 2.49
CA ASP A 103 -8.50 0.66 1.67
C ASP A 103 -9.68 1.60 1.93
N GLU A 104 -10.92 1.09 1.97
CA GLU A 104 -12.13 1.87 2.27
C GLU A 104 -12.08 2.51 3.67
N VAL A 105 -11.63 1.75 4.68
CA VAL A 105 -11.49 2.24 6.05
C VAL A 105 -10.41 3.30 6.15
N SER A 106 -9.25 3.07 5.51
CA SER A 106 -8.12 4.01 5.48
C SER A 106 -8.51 5.33 4.83
N GLN A 107 -9.20 5.29 3.68
CA GLN A 107 -9.72 6.48 3.01
C GLN A 107 -10.69 7.25 3.89
N LYS A 108 -11.69 6.57 4.45
CA LYS A 108 -12.70 7.21 5.32
C LYS A 108 -12.08 7.88 6.54
N ILE A 109 -11.10 7.24 7.18
CA ILE A 109 -10.44 7.82 8.36
C ILE A 109 -9.57 9.02 7.95
N THR A 110 -8.87 8.92 6.82
CA THR A 110 -8.08 10.04 6.29
C THR A 110 -8.97 11.25 5.99
N GLU A 111 -10.13 11.05 5.37
CA GLU A 111 -11.12 12.09 5.13
C GLU A 111 -11.64 12.70 6.44
N GLU A 112 -11.94 11.87 7.45
CA GLU A 112 -12.41 12.34 8.76
C GLU A 112 -11.36 13.21 9.46
N ILE A 113 -10.09 12.78 9.45
CA ILE A 113 -8.96 13.53 10.03
C ILE A 113 -8.73 14.84 9.28
N MET A 114 -8.75 14.82 7.94
CA MET A 114 -8.61 16.03 7.14
C MET A 114 -9.74 17.02 7.39
N LYS A 115 -10.99 16.53 7.48
CA LYS A 115 -12.15 17.36 7.78
C LYS A 115 -12.07 17.99 9.16
N ASP A 116 -11.63 17.24 10.18
CA ASP A 116 -11.44 17.77 11.54
C ASP A 116 -10.36 18.87 11.56
N LYS A 117 -9.25 18.64 10.83
CA LYS A 117 -8.16 19.60 10.71
C LYS A 117 -8.54 20.87 9.92
N MET A 118 -9.31 20.73 8.84
CA MET A 118 -9.83 21.88 8.07
C MET A 118 -10.95 22.63 8.79
N GLY A 119 -11.85 21.93 9.48
CA GLY A 119 -12.91 22.55 10.28
C GLY A 119 -12.40 23.31 11.50
N SER A 120 -11.19 22.97 11.96
CA SER A 120 -10.47 23.66 13.04
C SER A 120 -9.53 24.77 12.56
N MET A 121 -9.45 25.02 11.25
CA MET A 121 -8.60 26.06 10.67
C MET A 121 -9.36 27.42 10.71
N PRO A 122 -8.82 28.49 11.33
CA PRO A 122 -9.44 29.81 11.26
C PRO A 122 -9.57 30.25 9.78
N GLN A 123 -10.71 30.84 9.43
CA GLN A 123 -11.09 31.22 8.05
C GLN A 123 -10.03 32.06 7.31
N ASP A 124 -9.08 32.67 8.02
CA ASP A 124 -8.02 33.51 7.45
C ASP A 124 -6.84 32.71 6.84
N GLN A 125 -6.81 31.38 6.94
CA GLN A 125 -5.82 30.52 6.27
C GLN A 125 -6.39 29.64 5.15
N GLN A 126 -7.62 29.90 4.71
CA GLN A 126 -8.12 29.30 3.48
C GLN A 126 -7.26 29.82 2.33
N MET A 127 -6.34 29.00 1.81
CA MET A 127 -5.72 29.26 0.51
C MET A 127 -6.86 29.49 -0.48
N PRO A 128 -6.82 30.57 -1.29
CA PRO A 128 -7.85 30.82 -2.27
C PRO A 128 -7.98 29.58 -3.17
N PRO A 129 -9.20 29.22 -3.60
CA PRO A 129 -9.38 28.11 -4.53
C PRO A 129 -8.40 28.29 -5.69
N GLN A 130 -7.62 27.24 -6.00
CA GLN A 130 -6.80 27.20 -7.21
C GLN A 130 -7.76 27.28 -8.40
N THR A 131 -8.05 28.51 -8.81
CA THR A 131 -8.64 28.83 -10.10
C THR A 131 -7.68 28.34 -11.18
N ASP A 132 -8.25 27.78 -12.23
CA ASP A 132 -7.63 27.03 -13.32
C ASP A 132 -6.23 27.47 -13.76
N ALA A 133 -5.40 26.47 -14.06
CA ALA A 133 -4.07 26.59 -14.63
C ALA A 133 -4.05 27.53 -15.87
N PRO A 134 -3.01 28.37 -16.04
CA PRO A 134 -2.73 28.95 -17.36
C PRO A 134 -2.31 27.82 -18.31
N ASN A 135 -3.05 27.66 -19.40
CA ASN A 135 -2.76 26.74 -20.50
C ASN A 135 -1.31 26.95 -20.99
N THR A 136 -0.44 25.97 -20.76
CA THR A 136 0.90 25.92 -21.34
C THR A 136 0.79 25.42 -22.78
N ASP A 137 0.63 26.33 -23.73
CA ASP A 137 0.75 26.01 -25.16
C ASP A 137 1.72 26.98 -25.83
N ASN A 138 3.00 26.66 -25.74
CA ASN A 138 4.04 27.20 -26.62
C ASN A 138 5.04 26.08 -26.90
N ALA A 139 4.66 25.16 -27.79
CA ALA A 139 5.60 24.31 -28.49
C ALA A 139 6.43 25.15 -29.48
N PRO A 140 7.73 24.87 -29.67
CA PRO A 140 8.57 25.57 -30.64
C PRO A 140 8.25 25.07 -32.05
N LYS A 141 7.82 25.97 -32.94
CA LYS A 141 7.75 25.68 -34.38
C LYS A 141 9.02 26.18 -35.08
N THR A 142 9.94 25.26 -35.31
CA THR A 142 10.95 25.35 -36.38
C THR A 142 10.31 25.03 -37.74
N ASP A 143 10.95 25.57 -38.78
CA ASP A 143 10.74 25.38 -40.22
C ASP A 143 9.60 26.17 -40.89
N GLU A 144 9.96 27.21 -41.65
CA GLU A 144 10.16 27.08 -43.11
C GLU A 144 10.77 28.36 -43.70
N ALA A 145 11.80 28.19 -44.53
CA ALA A 145 12.40 29.24 -45.33
C ALA A 145 11.47 29.65 -46.50
N PRO A 146 11.32 30.94 -46.83
CA PRO A 146 10.71 31.33 -48.09
C PRO A 146 11.78 31.33 -49.20
N LYS A 147 11.49 30.59 -50.28
CA LYS A 147 12.23 30.67 -51.54
C LYS A 147 12.08 32.07 -52.16
N THR A 148 13.20 32.51 -52.72
CA THR A 148 13.45 33.63 -53.63
C THR A 148 12.28 34.13 -54.48
N ASP A 149 12.12 35.44 -54.54
CA ASP A 149 11.91 36.17 -55.80
C ASP A 149 12.44 37.61 -55.67
N ALA A 150 13.31 38.00 -56.62
CA ALA A 150 13.64 39.39 -56.95
C ALA A 150 12.43 40.02 -57.69
N PRO A 151 12.29 41.35 -57.96
CA PRO A 151 13.35 42.24 -58.43
C PRO A 151 13.23 43.74 -58.05
N SER A 152 14.18 44.51 -58.62
CA SER A 152 14.19 45.96 -58.86
C SER A 152 14.48 46.85 -57.64
N LYS A 153 15.51 47.71 -57.66
CA LYS A 153 15.92 48.62 -58.73
C LYS A 153 17.41 48.96 -58.62
#